data_AF-A0A7G1IJ57-F1
#
_entry.id   AF-A0A7G1IJ57-F1
#
_cell.length_a   1.000
_cell.length_b   1.000
_cell.length_c   1.000
_cell.angle_alpha   90.00
_cell.angle_beta   90.00
_cell.angle_gamma   90.00
#
_symmetry.space_group_name_H-M   'P 1'
#
loop_
_entity.id
_entity.type
_entity.pdbx_description
1 polymer ?
#
loop_
_entity_poly.entity_id
_entity_poly.type
_entity_poly.pdbx_seq_one_letter_code
_entity_poly.pdbx_strand_id
1 'polypeptide(L)'
;MRQAFLARRERLKKDIACDCKSCSQLGNLSLKFVTHEGDVAEQKVKRRVELAGFDVILVHRMLKNLVPVPEYVLMTDVVAACLDESMRKLSIALTHDFEGIGQTATYYIDLATSEVRPVVLERGFFGRLSAKLGFGAKALPFMLGAKSPARSSTTLIAARKSCPPEPGGR
;
A
#
# COMPACT_ATOMS: atom_id res chain seq x y z
N MET A 1 -9.45 -8.47 6.66
CA MET A 1 -8.74 -7.67 5.63
C MET A 1 -7.21 -7.63 5.87
N ARG A 2 -6.73 -7.12 7.02
CA ARG A 2 -5.28 -7.04 7.37
C ARG A 2 -4.51 -8.35 7.15
N GLN A 3 -5.01 -9.46 7.68
CA GLN A 3 -4.41 -10.80 7.54
C GLN A 3 -4.16 -11.20 6.08
N ALA A 4 -5.14 -10.97 5.21
CA ALA A 4 -5.06 -11.32 3.80
C ALA A 4 -3.98 -10.51 3.08
N PHE A 5 -3.84 -9.22 3.43
CA PHE A 5 -2.77 -8.37 2.93
C PHE A 5 -1.40 -8.87 3.38
N LEU A 6 -1.22 -9.14 4.69
CA LEU A 6 0.06 -9.64 5.22
C LEU A 6 0.45 -10.97 4.56
N ALA A 7 -0.48 -11.91 4.46
CA ALA A 7 -0.25 -13.17 3.76
C ALA A 7 0.07 -12.98 2.27
N ARG A 8 -0.56 -11.99 1.60
CA ARG A 8 -0.27 -11.65 0.20
C ARG A 8 1.12 -11.04 0.02
N ARG A 9 1.53 -10.14 0.91
CA ARG A 9 2.87 -9.53 0.94
C ARG A 9 3.94 -10.60 1.11
N GLU A 10 3.76 -11.51 2.05
CA GLU A 10 4.71 -12.62 2.27
C GLU A 10 4.78 -13.58 1.08
N ARG A 11 3.64 -13.90 0.44
CA ARG A 11 3.66 -14.67 -0.81
C ARG A 11 4.44 -13.97 -1.92
N LEU A 12 4.21 -12.67 -2.12
CA LEU A 12 4.93 -11.90 -3.13
C LEU A 12 6.43 -11.85 -2.87
N LYS A 13 6.86 -11.72 -1.60
CA LYS A 13 8.27 -11.75 -1.23
C LYS A 13 8.94 -13.08 -1.60
N LYS A 14 8.25 -14.20 -1.41
CA LYS A 14 8.75 -15.54 -1.74
C LYS A 14 8.75 -15.82 -3.26
N ASP A 15 7.73 -15.35 -3.97
CA ASP A 15 7.48 -15.71 -5.37
C ASP A 15 8.21 -14.79 -6.38
N ILE A 16 8.47 -13.52 -6.03
CA ILE A 16 9.15 -12.56 -6.93
C ILE A 16 10.67 -12.76 -6.89
N ALA A 17 11.26 -13.03 -8.05
CA ALA A 17 12.71 -13.14 -8.23
C ALA A 17 13.36 -11.86 -8.84
N CYS A 18 12.62 -10.75 -8.91
CA CYS A 18 13.09 -9.46 -9.43
C CYS A 18 13.77 -8.64 -8.33
N ASP A 19 14.89 -8.02 -8.67
CA ASP A 19 15.75 -7.21 -7.78
C ASP A 19 15.59 -5.69 -8.00
N CYS A 20 14.61 -5.26 -8.79
CA CYS A 20 14.38 -3.84 -9.03
C CYS A 20 14.03 -3.10 -7.74
N LYS A 21 14.28 -1.79 -7.71
CA LYS A 21 14.02 -0.92 -6.54
C LYS A 21 12.58 -1.04 -6.00
N SER A 22 11.61 -1.28 -6.87
CA SER A 22 10.21 -1.47 -6.47
C SER A 22 9.97 -2.81 -5.77
N CYS A 23 10.59 -3.89 -6.26
CA CYS A 23 10.45 -5.22 -5.67
C CYS A 23 11.19 -5.35 -4.35
N SER A 24 12.34 -4.67 -4.18
CA SER A 24 13.06 -4.66 -2.90
C SER A 24 12.29 -3.94 -1.78
N GLN A 25 11.39 -3.00 -2.11
CA GLN A 25 10.55 -2.29 -1.14
C GLN A 25 9.28 -3.03 -0.74
N LEU A 26 9.01 -4.22 -1.29
CA LEU A 26 7.80 -4.99 -0.99
C LEU A 26 7.63 -5.28 0.51
N GLY A 27 8.74 -5.43 1.24
CA GLY A 27 8.72 -5.61 2.70
C GLY A 27 8.26 -4.41 3.51
N ASN A 28 8.37 -3.21 2.92
CA ASN A 28 8.03 -1.95 3.56
C ASN A 28 6.57 -1.54 3.30
N LEU A 29 5.81 -2.34 2.55
CA LEU A 29 4.39 -2.07 2.32
C LEU A 29 3.61 -2.24 3.62
N SER A 30 2.88 -1.19 4.02
CA SER A 30 2.02 -1.15 5.20
C SER A 30 0.57 -0.84 4.83
N LEU A 31 -0.33 -0.87 5.81
CA LEU A 31 -1.74 -0.55 5.64
C LEU A 31 -2.14 0.66 6.48
N LYS A 32 -2.94 1.53 5.86
CA LYS A 32 -3.59 2.64 6.53
C LYS A 32 -5.10 2.41 6.44
N PHE A 33 -5.77 2.29 7.58
CA PHE A 33 -7.23 2.30 7.63
C PHE A 33 -7.67 3.69 8.05
N VAL A 34 -8.68 4.23 7.38
CA VAL A 34 -9.30 5.52 7.70
C VAL A 34 -10.79 5.29 7.84
N THR A 35 -11.36 5.73 8.95
CA THR A 35 -12.78 5.55 9.26
C THR A 35 -13.40 6.88 9.68
N HIS A 36 -14.54 7.19 9.11
CA HIS A 36 -15.32 8.37 9.44
C HIS A 36 -16.81 8.02 9.25
N GLU A 37 -17.67 8.66 10.03
CA GLU A 37 -19.11 8.56 9.92
C GLU A 37 -19.66 9.93 9.54
N GLY A 38 -20.42 9.98 8.45
CA GLY A 38 -20.95 11.21 7.88
C GLY A 38 -21.85 10.93 6.68
N ASP A 39 -22.33 12.00 6.05
CA ASP A 39 -23.28 11.95 4.96
C ASP A 39 -22.59 11.65 3.61
N VAL A 40 -23.21 10.76 2.85
CA VAL A 40 -22.75 10.42 1.49
C VAL A 40 -23.92 10.50 0.52
N ALA A 41 -23.66 11.08 -0.64
CA ALA A 41 -24.58 11.11 -1.77
C ALA A 41 -24.07 10.19 -2.88
N GLU A 42 -24.96 9.46 -3.52
CA GLU A 42 -24.63 8.70 -4.72
C GLU A 42 -24.81 9.58 -5.97
N GLN A 43 -23.76 9.68 -6.78
CA GLN A 43 -23.79 10.42 -8.04
C GLN A 43 -23.53 9.49 -9.22
N LYS A 44 -24.38 9.56 -10.25
CA LYS A 44 -24.18 8.79 -11.48
C LYS A 44 -23.25 9.55 -12.44
N VAL A 45 -22.06 9.00 -12.67
CA VAL A 45 -21.09 9.52 -13.64
C VAL A 45 -20.99 8.53 -14.81
N LYS A 46 -21.59 8.90 -15.95
CA LYS A 46 -21.72 8.04 -17.14
C LYS A 46 -22.38 6.68 -16.81
N ARG A 47 -21.57 5.62 -16.72
CA ARG A 47 -21.99 4.24 -16.46
C ARG A 47 -21.62 3.75 -15.04
N ARG A 48 -21.06 4.62 -14.20
CA ARG A 48 -20.63 4.30 -12.83
C ARG A 48 -21.45 5.12 -11.83
N VAL A 49 -21.67 4.53 -10.66
CA VAL A 49 -22.18 5.23 -9.49
C VAL A 49 -20.98 5.49 -8.59
N GLU A 50 -20.80 6.74 -8.19
CA GLU A 50 -19.70 7.19 -7.34
C GLU A 50 -20.27 7.84 -6.08
N LEU A 51 -19.54 7.73 -4.96
CA LEU A 51 -19.88 8.43 -3.74
C LEU A 51 -19.35 9.86 -3.83
N ALA A 52 -20.18 10.83 -3.45
CA ALA A 52 -19.87 12.24 -3.41
C ALA A 52 -20.37 12.83 -2.09
N GLY A 53 -19.79 13.95 -1.68
CA GLY A 53 -20.15 14.62 -0.43
C GLY A 53 -18.94 15.19 0.29
N PHE A 54 -19.21 16.04 1.27
CA PHE A 54 -18.17 16.64 2.10
C PHE A 54 -17.41 15.57 2.90
N ASP A 55 -18.11 14.62 3.51
CA ASP A 55 -17.51 13.57 4.33
C ASP A 55 -16.66 12.60 3.51
N VAL A 56 -17.02 12.38 2.24
CA VAL A 56 -16.19 11.64 1.28
C VAL A 56 -14.88 12.39 0.99
N ILE A 57 -14.94 13.71 0.82
CA ILE A 57 -13.74 14.55 0.62
C ILE A 57 -12.85 14.51 1.87
N LEU A 58 -13.44 14.59 3.06
CA LEU A 58 -12.72 14.47 4.33
C LEU A 58 -11.96 13.14 4.41
N VAL A 59 -12.61 12.01 4.16
CA VAL A 59 -11.96 10.68 4.18
C VAL A 59 -10.79 10.60 3.18
N HIS A 60 -10.97 11.15 1.97
CA HIS A 60 -9.88 11.18 0.98
C HIS A 60 -8.70 12.04 1.43
N ARG A 61 -8.94 13.14 2.15
CA ARG A 61 -7.89 13.99 2.73
C ARG A 61 -7.24 13.35 3.96
N MET A 62 -8.01 12.66 4.78
CA MET A 62 -7.51 11.85 5.89
C MET A 62 -6.55 10.76 5.42
N LEU A 63 -6.59 10.29 4.16
CA LEU A 63 -5.56 9.37 3.64
C LEU A 63 -4.18 10.03 3.46
N LYS A 64 -4.13 11.36 3.34
CA LYS A 64 -2.93 12.19 3.25
C LYS A 64 -2.61 12.84 4.60
N ASN A 65 -2.47 12.02 5.63
CA ASN A 65 -2.26 12.47 7.02
C ASN A 65 -0.79 12.38 7.47
N LEU A 66 -0.53 12.82 8.72
CA LEU A 66 0.80 12.90 9.34
C LEU A 66 0.98 11.91 10.51
N VAL A 67 0.18 10.83 10.56
CA VAL A 67 0.33 9.80 11.61
C VAL A 67 1.74 9.20 11.56
N PRO A 68 2.48 9.17 12.69
CA PRO A 68 3.92 8.85 12.71
C PRO A 68 4.24 7.35 12.70
N VAL A 69 3.24 6.49 12.48
CA VAL A 69 3.41 5.03 12.44
C VAL A 69 3.04 4.49 11.05
N PRO A 70 3.69 3.40 10.59
CA PRO A 70 3.48 2.90 9.23
C PRO A 70 2.15 2.16 9.06
N GLU A 71 1.64 1.49 10.12
CA GLU A 71 0.43 0.67 10.06
C GLU A 71 -0.54 1.05 11.19
N TYR A 72 -1.73 1.54 10.83
CA TYR A 72 -2.67 2.10 11.82
C TYR A 72 -4.12 2.13 11.32
N VAL A 73 -5.03 2.33 12.27
CA VAL A 73 -6.40 2.81 12.02
C VAL A 73 -6.47 4.25 12.47
N LEU A 74 -6.86 5.17 11.58
CA LEU A 74 -7.15 6.57 11.87
C LEU A 74 -8.66 6.77 11.83
N MET A 75 -9.20 7.49 12.79
CA MET A 75 -10.63 7.75 12.89
C MET A 75 -10.95 9.15 13.38
N THR A 76 -12.12 9.66 13.04
CA THR A 76 -12.64 10.92 13.61
C THR A 76 -13.21 10.71 15.00
N ASP A 77 -13.46 11.81 15.69
CA ASP A 77 -14.10 11.86 17.00
C ASP A 77 -15.44 11.11 17.08
N VAL A 78 -16.30 11.26 16.07
CA VAL A 78 -17.60 10.56 16.00
C VAL A 78 -17.44 9.05 16.06
N VAL A 79 -16.43 8.49 15.39
CA VAL A 79 -16.13 7.05 15.41
C VAL A 79 -15.45 6.66 16.73
N ALA A 80 -14.56 7.50 17.25
CA ALA A 80 -13.87 7.24 18.51
C ALA A 80 -14.83 7.17 19.70
N ALA A 81 -15.92 7.94 19.67
CA ALA A 81 -16.98 7.89 20.67
C ALA A 81 -17.68 6.52 20.74
N CYS A 82 -17.80 5.84 19.60
CA CYS A 82 -18.41 4.52 19.49
C CYS A 82 -17.50 3.34 19.91
N LEU A 83 -16.22 3.60 20.20
CA LEU A 83 -15.29 2.56 20.66
C LEU A 83 -15.65 2.09 22.06
N ASP A 84 -15.47 0.78 22.30
CA ASP A 84 -15.48 0.23 23.66
C ASP A 84 -14.26 0.71 24.47
N GLU A 85 -14.33 0.52 25.78
CA GLU A 85 -13.32 1.00 26.72
C GLU A 85 -11.92 0.41 26.46
N SER A 86 -11.82 -0.83 25.99
CA SER A 86 -10.52 -1.46 25.71
C SER A 86 -9.85 -0.81 24.50
N MET A 87 -10.61 -0.55 23.44
CA MET A 87 -10.10 0.08 22.22
C MET A 87 -9.83 1.58 22.42
N ARG A 88 -10.64 2.27 23.23
CA ARG A 88 -10.43 3.68 23.56
C ARG A 88 -9.10 3.91 24.29
N LYS A 89 -8.69 3.00 25.18
CA LYS A 89 -7.38 3.06 25.86
C LYS A 89 -6.19 2.91 24.93
N LEU A 90 -6.37 2.23 23.79
CA LEU A 90 -5.34 2.07 22.76
C LEU A 90 -5.31 3.24 21.77
N SER A 91 -6.32 4.10 21.79
CA SER A 91 -6.43 5.23 20.88
C SER A 91 -5.57 6.41 21.32
N ILE A 92 -4.86 7.01 20.38
CA ILE A 92 -3.98 8.15 20.58
C ILE A 92 -4.58 9.34 19.85
N ALA A 93 -4.84 10.42 20.58
CA ALA A 93 -5.37 11.65 20.01
C ALA A 93 -4.32 12.37 19.14
N LEU A 94 -4.76 12.91 18.01
CA LEU A 94 -3.96 13.70 17.09
C LEU A 94 -4.85 14.72 16.38
N THR A 95 -4.43 15.99 16.36
CA THR A 95 -5.11 17.03 15.58
C THR A 95 -4.49 17.11 14.19
N HIS A 96 -5.32 17.01 13.17
CA HIS A 96 -4.91 17.21 11.77
C HIS A 96 -5.49 18.51 11.23
N ASP A 97 -4.69 19.27 10.50
CA ASP A 97 -5.20 20.36 9.67
C ASP A 97 -5.35 19.85 8.24
N PHE A 98 -6.61 19.62 7.82
CA PHE A 98 -6.90 19.18 6.46
C PHE A 98 -7.20 20.42 5.60
N GLU A 99 -6.41 20.62 4.54
CA GLU A 99 -6.55 21.74 3.61
C GLU A 99 -8.01 21.98 3.21
N GLY A 100 -8.55 23.17 3.46
CA GLY A 100 -9.93 23.53 3.10
C GLY A 100 -11.04 22.90 3.96
N ILE A 101 -10.69 22.22 5.06
CA ILE A 101 -11.61 21.75 6.11
C ILE A 101 -11.23 22.40 7.44
N GLY A 102 -9.93 22.50 7.72
CA GLY A 102 -9.37 23.07 8.95
C GLY A 102 -8.96 22.00 9.96
N GLN A 103 -8.79 22.45 11.21
CA GLN A 103 -8.38 21.57 12.31
C GLN A 103 -9.49 20.56 12.65
N THR A 104 -9.13 19.29 12.56
CA THR A 104 -9.99 18.14 12.79
C THR A 104 -9.37 17.27 13.87
N ALA A 105 -10.12 17.03 14.94
CA ALA A 105 -9.72 16.09 15.98
C ALA A 105 -9.81 14.66 15.44
N THR A 106 -8.72 13.91 15.55
CA THR A 106 -8.65 12.52 15.13
C THR A 106 -7.99 11.66 16.18
N TYR A 107 -8.20 10.36 16.06
CA TYR A 107 -7.64 9.36 16.94
C TYR A 107 -7.05 8.25 16.09
N TYR A 108 -5.89 7.71 16.46
CA TYR A 108 -5.34 6.56 15.79
C TYR A 108 -4.97 5.44 16.75
N ILE A 109 -5.05 4.21 16.24
CA ILE A 109 -4.58 3.00 16.92
C ILE A 109 -3.42 2.46 16.11
N ASP A 110 -2.27 2.31 16.76
CA ASP A 110 -1.09 1.69 16.16
C ASP A 110 -1.31 0.17 16.03
N LEU A 111 -1.24 -0.33 14.80
CA LEU A 111 -1.35 -1.75 14.50
C LEU A 111 0.00 -2.43 14.32
N ALA A 112 1.09 -1.67 14.23
CA ALA A 112 2.44 -2.20 14.06
C ALA A 112 2.90 -2.96 15.31
N THR A 113 2.44 -2.56 16.50
CA THR A 113 2.70 -3.23 17.78
C THR A 113 1.88 -4.51 17.99
N SER A 114 0.82 -4.72 17.19
CA SER A 114 -0.07 -5.87 17.31
C SER A 114 0.44 -7.04 16.47
N GLU A 115 1.08 -8.01 17.13
CA GLU A 115 1.64 -9.21 16.50
C GLU A 115 0.57 -10.04 15.82
N VAL A 116 0.59 -9.99 14.49
CA VAL A 116 -0.17 -10.89 13.65
C VAL A 116 0.81 -11.72 12.85
N ARG A 117 0.87 -13.02 13.16
CA ARG A 117 1.59 -13.98 12.32
C ARG A 117 0.72 -14.39 11.14
N PRO A 118 1.06 -14.03 9.89
CA PRO A 118 0.31 -14.51 8.74
C PRO A 118 0.52 -16.02 8.59
N VAL A 119 -0.56 -16.80 8.69
CA VAL A 119 -0.53 -18.23 8.36
C VAL A 119 -0.40 -18.36 6.83
N VAL A 120 0.81 -18.62 6.35
CA VAL A 120 1.06 -18.91 4.93
C VAL A 120 1.12 -20.43 4.77
N LEU A 121 0.09 -21.01 4.16
CA LEU A 121 0.13 -22.40 3.69
C LEU A 121 1.30 -22.55 2.71
N GLU A 122 2.29 -23.34 3.13
CA GLU A 122 3.44 -23.70 2.32
C GLU A 122 2.95 -24.45 1.06
N ARG A 123 3.14 -23.84 -0.12
CA ARG A 123 2.93 -24.55 -1.38
C ARG A 123 3.96 -25.68 -1.47
N GLY A 124 3.50 -26.91 -1.69
CA GLY A 124 4.36 -28.07 -1.93
C GLY A 124 5.33 -27.83 -3.09
N PHE A 125 6.41 -28.62 -3.14
CA PHE A 125 7.52 -28.49 -4.08
C PHE A 125 7.07 -28.28 -5.54
N PHE A 126 6.09 -29.06 -6.02
CA PHE A 126 5.52 -28.92 -7.36
C PHE A 126 4.76 -27.61 -7.60
N GLY A 127 4.14 -27.03 -6.56
CA GLY A 127 3.43 -25.75 -6.62
C GLY A 127 4.36 -24.53 -6.75
N ARG A 128 5.60 -24.64 -6.23
CA ARG A 128 6.62 -23.57 -6.39
C ARG A 128 7.20 -23.55 -7.81
N LEU A 129 7.38 -24.73 -8.42
CA LEU A 129 7.93 -24.86 -9.77
C LEU A 129 6.98 -24.27 -10.82
N SER A 130 5.67 -24.55 -10.71
CA SER A 130 4.67 -24.00 -11.65
C SER A 130 4.52 -22.47 -11.57
N ALA A 131 4.64 -21.87 -10.36
CA ALA A 131 4.56 -20.42 -10.18
C ALA A 131 5.77 -19.68 -10.80
N LYS A 132 6.97 -20.25 -10.69
CA LYS A 132 8.17 -19.71 -11.37
C LYS A 132 8.10 -19.87 -12.90
N LEU A 133 7.61 -21.00 -13.38
CA LEU A 133 7.37 -21.25 -14.81
C LEU A 133 6.35 -20.27 -15.41
N GLY A 134 5.26 -19.96 -14.69
CA GLY A 134 4.22 -19.05 -15.18
C GLY A 134 4.68 -17.60 -15.37
N PHE A 135 5.54 -17.08 -14.49
CA PHE A 135 6.10 -15.73 -14.62
C PHE A 135 7.19 -15.67 -15.71
N GLY A 136 8.04 -16.70 -15.80
CA GLY A 136 9.05 -16.84 -16.85
C GLY A 136 8.44 -16.93 -18.25
N ALA A 137 7.37 -17.72 -18.42
CA ALA A 137 6.70 -17.87 -19.72
C ALA A 137 6.02 -16.58 -20.21
N LYS A 138 5.47 -15.76 -19.30
CA LYS A 138 4.85 -14.47 -19.67
C LYS A 138 5.87 -13.37 -19.97
N ALA A 139 7.06 -13.44 -19.38
CA ALA A 139 8.17 -12.52 -19.65
C ALA A 139 9.02 -12.95 -20.86
N LEU A 140 9.01 -14.24 -21.22
CA LEU A 140 9.76 -14.84 -22.33
C LEU A 140 9.62 -14.09 -23.67
N PRO A 141 8.42 -13.71 -24.16
CA PRO A 141 8.31 -13.00 -25.43
C PRO A 141 8.92 -11.59 -25.38
N PHE A 142 9.04 -10.97 -24.20
CA PHE A 142 9.72 -9.67 -24.04
C PHE A 142 11.25 -9.83 -23.98
N MET A 143 11.74 -10.91 -23.37
CA MET A 143 13.18 -11.25 -23.30
C MET A 143 13.72 -11.74 -24.65
N LEU A 144 12.92 -12.51 -25.39
CA LEU A 144 13.25 -13.03 -26.72
C LEU A 144 12.96 -12.03 -27.86
N GLY A 145 12.53 -10.81 -27.54
CA GLY A 145 12.26 -9.75 -28.52
C GLY A 145 11.02 -9.95 -29.41
N ALA A 146 10.23 -11.00 -29.17
CA ALA A 146 8.99 -11.30 -29.90
C ALA A 146 7.83 -10.32 -29.58
N LYS A 147 7.91 -9.61 -28.46
CA LYS A 147 7.03 -8.49 -28.10
C LYS A 147 7.85 -7.33 -27.55
N SER A 148 7.66 -6.14 -28.11
CA SER A 148 8.22 -4.93 -27.52
C SER A 148 7.41 -4.56 -26.26
N PRO A 149 8.06 -4.14 -25.15
CA PRO A 149 7.33 -3.50 -24.07
C PRO A 149 6.56 -2.31 -24.64
N ALA A 150 5.34 -2.08 -24.13
CA ALA A 150 4.58 -0.90 -24.53
C ALA A 150 5.49 0.33 -24.41
N ARG A 151 5.59 1.13 -25.49
CA ARG A 151 6.35 2.38 -25.48
C ARG A 151 5.88 3.19 -24.28
N SER A 152 6.69 3.23 -23.22
CA SER A 152 6.52 4.25 -22.20
C SER A 152 6.70 5.57 -22.93
N SER A 153 5.67 6.41 -22.90
CA SER A 153 5.83 7.83 -23.17
C SER A 153 6.98 8.30 -22.29
N THR A 154 8.04 8.72 -22.95
CA THR A 154 9.27 9.25 -22.39
C THR A 154 8.96 10.31 -21.33
N THR A 155 9.15 9.99 -20.06
CA THR A 155 9.69 10.98 -19.12
C THR A 155 11.19 10.74 -19.08
N LEU A 156 11.93 11.62 -19.75
CA LEU A 156 13.38 11.67 -19.76
C LEU A 156 13.90 11.80 -18.31
N ILE A 157 14.38 10.70 -17.74
CA ILE A 157 15.50 10.74 -16.81
C ILE A 157 16.58 9.91 -17.48
N ALA A 158 17.53 10.60 -18.10
CA ALA A 158 18.63 10.02 -18.83
C ALA A 158 19.43 9.08 -17.92
N ALA A 159 19.28 7.77 -18.13
CA ALA A 159 20.20 6.77 -17.63
C ALA A 159 21.49 6.86 -18.45
N ARG A 160 22.52 7.53 -17.92
CA ARG A 160 23.89 7.29 -18.38
C ARG A 160 24.34 5.93 -17.84
N LYS A 161 24.60 5.03 -18.79
CA LYS A 161 25.20 3.71 -18.61
C LYS A 161 26.65 3.83 -18.12
N SER A 162 27.06 2.77 -17.42
CA SER A 162 28.43 2.27 -17.18
C SER A 162 29.41 3.18 -16.43
N CYS A 163 29.77 2.77 -15.21
CA CYS A 163 31.08 3.04 -14.64
C CYS A 163 31.76 1.69 -14.33
N PRO A 164 32.83 1.30 -15.04
CA PRO A 164 33.71 0.22 -14.61
C PRO A 164 34.66 0.73 -13.50
N PRO A 165 35.27 -0.16 -12.70
CA PRO A 165 36.15 0.23 -11.60
C PRO A 165 37.51 0.72 -12.12
N GLU A 166 38.02 1.83 -11.58
CA GLU A 166 39.40 2.27 -11.83
C GLU A 166 40.40 1.49 -10.95
N PRO A 167 41.59 1.13 -11.48
CA PRO A 167 42.68 0.55 -10.71
C PRO A 167 43.49 1.65 -9.98
N GLY A 168 43.99 1.33 -8.80
CA GLY A 168 44.78 2.26 -7.99
C GLY A 168 46.20 2.52 -8.52
N GLY A 169 46.76 3.63 -8.03
CA GLY A 169 48.20 3.79 -7.83
C GLY A 169 48.90 4.80 -8.73
N ARG A 170 49.08 6.02 -8.21
CA ARG A 170 50.41 6.44 -7.73
C ARG A 170 50.31 7.56 -6.70
#